data_AF-Q2JGP3-F1
#
_entry.id   AF-Q2JGP3-F1
#
_cell.length_a   1.000
_cell.length_b   1.000
_cell.length_c   1.000
_cell.angle_alpha   90.00
_cell.angle_beta   90.00
_cell.angle_gamma   90.00
#
_symmetry.space_group_name_H-M   'P 1'
#
loop_
_entity.id
_entity.type
_entity.pdbx_description
1 polymer ?
#
loop_
_entity_poly.entity_id
_entity_poly.type
_entity_poly.pdbx_seq_one_letter_code
_entity_poly.pdbx_strand_id
1 'polypeptide(L)'
;MAATIFLPAATSPAATSPAATPPPHRRRVQPPAGRAAGTTSPAAAAAHIAELGRNLLLNVLGLPAFTVAALEVVPKQSIFQPGSLAIAGRAPDWEQYKPPAPGRASRLVGGSGRYQREFDAARSTWEADTAEFQRVETDRLRQLTAARTRHDQQVAAALDRAAAHNARIAAQWAACLDGDPEAVEWFVGQALAATSYPDGFPVARKIAYRPQEHDIVIEIEFPQRSVIPEIREYKLFKTAPEVRPVKWKEPEAKKLYAQLVAWMTLRIVHEVFEATKTLDLIDVVVFNGTVIDVAPTTSKDTLYHLVSLEPERSLFEASLELDRVTDPIGCLPELGAEVSPNPYDLEAVKPVVTFDLRRFRRT
;
A
#
# COMPACT_ATOMS: atom_id res chain seq x y z
N MET A 1 -5.69 66.59 -44.68
CA MET A 1 -6.06 65.86 -45.92
C MET A 1 -7.15 64.88 -45.52
N ALA A 2 -8.42 65.24 -45.61
CA ALA A 2 -9.21 65.42 -46.83
C ALA A 2 -9.52 64.10 -47.53
N ALA A 3 -10.82 63.85 -47.63
CA ALA A 3 -11.55 63.14 -48.66
C ALA A 3 -11.51 61.60 -48.68
N THR A 4 -12.61 60.83 -48.59
CA THR A 4 -13.96 60.95 -49.20
C THR A 4 -14.03 60.25 -50.57
N ILE A 5 -14.69 59.07 -50.57
CA ILE A 5 -15.71 58.56 -51.53
C ILE A 5 -15.21 58.24 -52.99
N PHE A 6 -15.62 57.20 -53.74
CA PHE A 6 -16.91 56.86 -54.41
C PHE A 6 -16.74 55.49 -55.12
N LEU A 7 -17.61 54.48 -54.85
CA LEU A 7 -18.82 54.03 -55.60
C LEU A 7 -18.50 53.07 -56.79
N PRO A 8 -19.47 52.35 -57.42
CA PRO A 8 -20.87 52.03 -57.04
C PRO A 8 -21.35 50.56 -57.31
N ALA A 9 -22.57 50.28 -56.83
CA ALA A 9 -23.74 49.55 -57.39
C ALA A 9 -23.57 48.59 -58.60
N ALA A 10 -24.38 47.55 -58.86
CA ALA A 10 -25.69 47.03 -58.43
C ALA A 10 -25.66 45.51 -58.78
N THR A 11 -26.51 44.61 -58.28
CA THR A 11 -27.89 44.42 -58.73
C THR A 11 -28.53 43.35 -57.83
N SER A 12 -29.75 43.64 -57.37
CA SER A 12 -30.71 42.73 -56.72
C SER A 12 -31.41 41.84 -57.77
N PRO A 13 -32.18 40.77 -57.46
CA PRO A 13 -33.42 40.94 -56.71
C PRO A 13 -33.74 39.85 -55.67
N ALA A 14 -34.66 40.26 -54.81
CA ALA A 14 -35.30 39.55 -53.72
C ALA A 14 -36.30 38.46 -54.18
N ALA A 15 -36.52 37.48 -53.30
CA ALA A 15 -37.83 36.87 -53.09
C ALA A 15 -37.99 36.48 -51.61
N THR A 16 -39.12 36.91 -51.07
CA THR A 16 -39.58 37.00 -49.67
C THR A 16 -40.15 35.68 -49.13
N SER A 17 -39.90 35.34 -47.84
CA SER A 17 -40.91 34.86 -46.85
C SER A 17 -40.28 34.29 -45.54
N PRO A 18 -41.03 34.14 -44.42
CA PRO A 18 -40.70 34.84 -43.17
C PRO A 18 -40.27 33.96 -41.97
N ALA A 19 -39.69 34.65 -40.98
CA ALA A 19 -39.64 34.42 -39.52
C ALA A 19 -39.70 32.97 -38.99
N ALA A 20 -38.55 32.49 -38.49
CA ALA A 20 -38.44 31.33 -37.61
C ALA A 20 -37.95 31.75 -36.20
N THR A 21 -38.75 31.40 -35.21
CA THR A 21 -38.54 31.53 -33.76
C THR A 21 -37.26 30.81 -33.30
N PRO A 22 -36.43 31.39 -32.41
CA PRO A 22 -35.24 30.70 -31.89
C PRO A 22 -35.63 29.57 -30.91
N PRO A 23 -34.92 28.44 -30.91
CA PRO A 23 -35.23 27.31 -30.03
C PRO A 23 -34.87 27.63 -28.56
N PRO A 24 -35.64 27.11 -27.58
CA PRO A 24 -35.36 27.36 -26.17
C PRO A 24 -34.10 26.63 -25.70
N HIS A 25 -33.33 27.30 -24.84
CA HIS A 25 -32.16 26.78 -24.15
C HIS A 25 -32.41 25.39 -23.55
N ARG A 26 -31.64 24.38 -23.99
CA ARG A 26 -31.57 23.08 -23.32
C ARG A 26 -30.99 23.27 -21.91
N ARG A 27 -31.87 23.33 -20.91
CA ARG A 27 -31.51 23.11 -19.51
C ARG A 27 -30.78 21.78 -19.40
N ARG A 28 -29.52 21.83 -18.94
CA ARG A 28 -28.76 20.66 -18.50
C ARG A 28 -29.51 20.07 -17.30
N VAL A 29 -30.33 19.04 -17.53
CA VAL A 29 -31.01 18.32 -16.46
C VAL A 29 -29.94 17.56 -15.69
N GLN A 30 -29.57 18.09 -14.53
CA GLN A 30 -28.80 17.37 -13.54
C GLN A 30 -29.73 16.30 -12.94
N PRO A 31 -29.40 15.00 -13.02
CA PRO A 31 -30.26 13.98 -12.46
C PRO A 31 -30.38 14.16 -10.94
N PRO A 32 -31.55 13.88 -10.35
CA PRO A 32 -31.75 14.06 -8.92
C PRO A 32 -30.81 13.13 -8.15
N ALA A 33 -30.15 13.67 -7.13
CA ALA A 33 -29.38 12.92 -6.15
C ALA A 33 -30.32 12.08 -5.28
N GLY A 34 -30.82 10.98 -5.84
CA GLY A 34 -31.50 9.93 -5.11
C GLY A 34 -30.47 9.06 -4.40
N ARG A 35 -30.51 9.05 -3.06
CA ARG A 35 -29.78 8.10 -2.21
C ARG A 35 -30.15 6.67 -2.65
N ALA A 36 -29.27 6.02 -3.40
CA ALA A 36 -29.31 4.58 -3.63
C ALA A 36 -28.28 3.91 -2.71
N ALA A 37 -28.73 2.89 -1.98
CA ALA A 37 -27.89 2.05 -1.14
C ALA A 37 -26.77 1.42 -1.99
N GLY A 38 -25.52 1.56 -1.54
CA GLY A 38 -24.37 0.72 -1.93
C GLY A 38 -24.07 0.54 -3.42
N THR A 39 -24.29 1.54 -4.28
CA THR A 39 -24.01 1.37 -5.73
C THR A 39 -22.52 1.48 -6.02
N THR A 40 -21.85 0.32 -6.13
CA THR A 40 -20.55 0.22 -6.80
C THR A 40 -20.67 0.78 -8.23
N SER A 41 -19.83 1.75 -8.58
CA SER A 41 -19.80 2.37 -9.90
C SER A 41 -19.50 1.33 -10.99
N PRO A 42 -20.03 1.45 -12.24
CA PRO A 42 -19.66 0.57 -13.35
C PRO A 42 -18.14 0.47 -13.56
N ALA A 43 -17.41 1.57 -13.34
CA ALA A 43 -15.96 1.59 -13.43
C ALA A 43 -15.28 0.77 -12.32
N ALA A 44 -15.84 0.79 -11.10
CA ALA A 44 -15.31 0.01 -9.98
C ALA A 44 -15.53 -1.50 -10.16
N ALA A 45 -16.69 -1.91 -10.71
CA ALA A 45 -16.93 -3.31 -11.05
C ALA A 45 -15.97 -3.81 -12.14
N ALA A 46 -15.75 -3.01 -13.19
CA ALA A 46 -14.79 -3.34 -14.25
C ALA A 46 -13.35 -3.41 -13.74
N ALA A 47 -12.95 -2.48 -12.86
CA ALA A 47 -11.62 -2.49 -12.23
C ALA A 47 -11.39 -3.76 -11.40
N HIS A 48 -12.36 -4.13 -10.56
CA HIS A 48 -12.27 -5.35 -9.76
C HIS A 48 -12.15 -6.61 -10.63
N ILE A 49 -12.93 -6.72 -11.72
CA ILE A 49 -12.80 -7.85 -12.65
C ILE A 49 -11.41 -7.89 -13.31
N ALA A 50 -10.86 -6.74 -13.67
CA ALA A 50 -9.51 -6.67 -14.23
C ALA A 50 -8.45 -7.12 -13.21
N GLU A 51 -8.61 -6.76 -11.92
CA GLU A 51 -7.78 -7.20 -10.80
C GLU A 51 -7.84 -8.70 -10.52
N LEU A 52 -8.93 -9.39 -10.88
CA LEU A 52 -9.05 -10.85 -10.80
C LEU A 52 -8.51 -11.58 -12.04
N GLY A 53 -8.17 -10.83 -13.09
CA GLY A 53 -7.71 -11.36 -14.37
C GLY A 53 -6.21 -11.20 -14.57
N ARG A 54 -5.83 -10.82 -15.79
CA ARG A 54 -4.44 -10.68 -16.23
C ARG A 54 -3.61 -9.72 -15.37
N ASN A 55 -4.25 -8.73 -14.71
CA ASN A 55 -3.53 -7.81 -13.84
C ASN A 55 -2.90 -8.50 -12.62
N LEU A 56 -3.41 -9.66 -12.18
CA LEU A 56 -2.75 -10.43 -11.12
C LEU A 56 -1.30 -10.73 -11.46
N LEU A 57 -1.04 -11.18 -12.69
CA LEU A 57 0.29 -11.49 -13.18
C LEU A 57 1.06 -10.22 -13.56
N LEU A 58 0.46 -9.34 -14.38
CA LEU A 58 1.17 -8.16 -14.91
C LEU A 58 1.67 -7.21 -13.82
N ASN A 59 0.93 -7.10 -12.70
CA ASN A 59 1.34 -6.26 -11.57
C ASN A 59 2.66 -6.73 -10.94
N VAL A 60 3.03 -8.01 -11.12
CA VAL A 60 4.28 -8.58 -10.60
C VAL A 60 5.39 -8.55 -11.63
N LEU A 61 5.10 -8.81 -12.92
CA LEU A 61 6.12 -8.81 -13.98
C LEU A 61 6.87 -7.48 -14.12
N GLY A 62 6.25 -6.36 -13.73
CA GLY A 62 6.86 -5.03 -13.76
C GLY A 62 7.67 -4.66 -12.51
N LEU A 63 7.71 -5.52 -11.49
CA LEU A 63 8.43 -5.25 -10.24
C LEU A 63 9.88 -5.71 -10.34
N PRO A 64 10.81 -5.04 -9.63
CA PRO A 64 12.14 -5.60 -9.46
C PRO A 64 12.06 -6.94 -8.72
N ALA A 65 12.96 -7.87 -9.07
CA ALA A 65 13.08 -9.14 -8.37
C ALA A 65 13.25 -8.91 -6.86
N PHE A 66 12.55 -9.71 -6.06
CA PHE A 66 12.63 -9.63 -4.61
C PHE A 66 14.06 -9.95 -4.14
N THR A 67 14.59 -9.15 -3.23
CA THR A 67 15.90 -9.37 -2.62
C THR A 67 15.81 -9.23 -1.11
N VAL A 68 16.76 -9.83 -0.39
CA VAL A 68 16.84 -9.72 1.08
C VAL A 68 16.90 -8.27 1.57
N ALA A 69 17.44 -7.35 0.76
CA ALA A 69 17.50 -5.92 1.07
C ALA A 69 16.11 -5.30 1.29
N ALA A 70 15.05 -5.86 0.70
CA ALA A 70 13.67 -5.42 0.94
C ALA A 70 13.19 -5.67 2.39
N LEU A 71 13.89 -6.54 3.14
CA LEU A 71 13.59 -6.87 4.54
C LEU A 71 14.42 -6.08 5.54
N GLU A 72 15.41 -5.31 5.08
CA GLU A 72 16.26 -4.50 5.93
C GLU A 72 15.53 -3.25 6.41
N VAL A 73 15.75 -2.91 7.69
CA VAL A 73 15.21 -1.71 8.30
C VAL A 73 16.28 -0.62 8.27
N VAL A 74 15.97 0.48 7.60
CA VAL A 74 16.74 1.73 7.70
C VAL A 74 16.18 2.53 8.88
N PRO A 75 16.93 2.69 9.99
CA PRO A 75 16.42 3.39 11.16
C PRO A 75 16.21 4.87 10.84
N LYS A 76 14.97 5.35 11.01
CA LYS A 76 14.68 6.78 10.89
C LYS A 76 15.31 7.53 12.06
N GLN A 77 16.31 8.35 11.78
CA GLN A 77 16.88 9.24 12.77
C GLN A 77 15.92 10.41 13.00
N SER A 78 15.33 10.47 14.20
CA SER A 78 14.52 11.61 14.60
C SER A 78 15.41 12.80 14.89
N ILE A 79 15.01 14.00 14.45
CA ILE A 79 15.73 15.24 14.76
C ILE A 79 15.27 15.71 16.14
N PHE A 80 16.21 16.11 17.01
CA PHE A 80 15.86 16.66 18.32
C PHE A 80 15.14 18.00 18.18
N GLN A 81 13.86 18.04 18.59
CA GLN A 81 13.03 19.24 18.55
C GLN A 81 12.55 19.59 19.96
N PRO A 82 13.31 20.38 20.73
CA PRO A 82 12.97 20.74 22.11
C PRO A 82 11.85 21.80 22.24
N GLY A 83 11.37 22.36 21.12
CA GLY A 83 10.32 23.39 21.13
C GLY A 83 10.70 24.63 21.93
N SER A 84 9.81 25.08 22.81
CA SER A 84 10.03 26.25 23.68
C SER A 84 11.22 26.09 24.62
N LEU A 85 11.63 24.86 24.94
CA LEU A 85 12.82 24.60 25.76
C LEU A 85 14.12 25.01 25.07
N ALA A 86 14.15 25.30 23.77
CA ALA A 86 15.35 25.87 23.12
C ALA A 86 15.52 27.38 23.38
N ILE A 87 14.45 28.07 23.76
CA ILE A 87 14.43 29.54 23.86
C ILE A 87 14.75 29.91 25.30
N ALA A 88 15.86 30.61 25.53
CA ALA A 88 16.19 31.16 26.85
C ALA A 88 15.22 32.29 27.23
N GLY A 89 14.87 32.38 28.51
CA GLY A 89 14.12 33.51 29.02
C GLY A 89 14.92 34.82 28.94
N ARG A 90 14.24 35.96 29.02
CA ARG A 90 14.90 37.27 29.13
C ARG A 90 15.13 37.62 30.59
N ALA A 91 16.39 37.85 30.97
CA ALA A 91 16.73 38.27 32.32
C ALA A 91 16.15 39.68 32.64
N PRO A 92 15.68 39.93 33.88
CA PRO A 92 15.31 41.26 34.34
C PRO A 92 16.47 42.24 34.23
N ASP A 93 16.25 43.34 33.54
CA ASP A 93 17.23 44.42 33.36
C ASP A 93 16.95 45.53 34.36
N TRP A 94 17.91 45.79 35.26
CA TRP A 94 17.79 46.79 36.32
C TRP A 94 17.35 48.17 35.81
N GLU A 95 17.78 48.58 34.61
CA GLU A 95 17.43 49.89 34.06
C GLU A 95 15.92 50.05 33.79
N GLN A 96 15.16 48.95 33.72
CA GLN A 96 13.69 48.97 33.60
C GLN A 96 12.97 49.17 34.93
N TYR A 97 13.65 48.92 36.06
CA TYR A 97 13.10 49.02 37.41
C TYR A 97 13.50 50.32 38.11
N LYS A 98 14.65 50.87 37.73
CA LYS A 98 15.28 52.03 38.34
C LYS A 98 14.38 53.27 38.30
N PRO A 99 14.02 53.86 39.46
CA PRO A 99 13.22 55.07 39.49
C PRO A 99 13.99 56.28 38.95
N PRO A 100 13.30 57.27 38.37
CA PRO A 100 13.93 58.49 37.86
C PRO A 100 14.59 59.27 39.00
N ALA A 101 15.77 59.83 38.74
CA ALA A 101 16.51 60.60 39.75
C ALA A 101 15.75 61.87 40.18
N PRO A 102 15.76 62.24 41.47
CA PRO A 102 15.01 63.39 41.95
C PRO A 102 15.66 64.69 41.46
N GLY A 103 14.84 65.56 40.85
CA GLY A 103 15.22 66.90 40.43
C GLY A 103 15.64 67.79 41.61
N ARG A 104 16.39 68.87 41.32
CA ARG A 104 16.99 69.76 42.33
C ARG A 104 15.99 70.33 43.34
N ALA A 105 14.79 70.72 42.91
CA ALA A 105 13.75 71.28 43.78
C ALA A 105 13.08 70.23 44.69
N SER A 106 12.92 68.99 44.21
CA SER A 106 12.27 67.90 44.96
C SER A 106 13.09 67.44 46.17
N ARG A 107 14.43 67.54 46.10
CA ARG A 107 15.33 67.17 47.22
C ARG A 107 15.17 68.06 48.46
N LEU A 108 14.69 69.30 48.31
CA LEU A 108 14.50 70.25 49.40
C LEU A 108 13.19 70.04 50.18
N VAL A 109 12.24 69.28 49.62
CA VAL A 109 10.92 69.01 50.23
C VAL A 109 10.74 67.50 50.48
N GLY A 110 11.75 66.86 51.08
CA GLY A 110 11.68 65.44 51.47
C GLY A 110 11.71 64.43 50.31
N GLY A 111 11.94 64.86 49.07
CA GLY A 111 12.01 64.00 47.88
C GLY A 111 13.17 63.01 47.89
N SER A 112 14.24 63.27 48.67
CA SER A 112 15.33 62.30 48.89
C SER A 112 14.84 61.04 49.62
N GLY A 113 14.03 61.19 50.67
CA GLY A 113 13.47 60.05 51.42
C GLY A 113 12.34 59.33 50.68
N ARG A 114 11.68 59.99 49.70
CA ARG A 114 10.74 59.32 48.78
C ARG A 114 11.48 58.52 47.72
N TYR A 115 12.48 59.12 47.08
CA TYR A 115 13.34 58.45 46.10
C TYR A 115 14.03 57.22 46.70
N GLN A 116 14.56 57.32 47.93
CA GLN A 116 15.19 56.17 48.58
C GLN A 116 14.20 55.01 48.77
N ARG A 117 12.97 55.29 49.21
CA ARG A 117 11.91 54.28 49.35
C ARG A 117 11.51 53.67 48.01
N GLU A 118 11.38 54.47 46.96
CA GLU A 118 11.09 54.00 45.60
C GLU A 118 12.24 53.16 45.03
N PHE A 119 13.49 53.54 45.31
CA PHE A 119 14.68 52.80 44.92
C PHE A 119 14.77 51.46 45.64
N ASP A 120 14.56 51.44 46.95
CA ASP A 120 14.59 50.21 47.76
C ASP A 120 13.44 49.27 47.36
N ALA A 121 12.25 49.81 47.05
CA ALA A 121 11.13 49.03 46.53
C ALA A 121 11.42 48.47 45.12
N ALA A 122 11.94 49.29 44.20
CA ALA A 122 12.33 48.85 42.87
C ALA A 122 13.42 47.76 42.91
N ARG A 123 14.38 47.91 43.82
CA ARG A 123 15.43 46.92 44.08
C ARG A 123 14.84 45.62 44.59
N SER A 124 13.94 45.65 45.56
CA SER A 124 13.26 44.47 46.08
C SER A 124 12.48 43.73 44.98
N THR A 125 11.74 44.45 44.13
CA THR A 125 11.04 43.86 42.98
C THR A 125 12.01 43.25 41.98
N TRP A 126 13.10 43.94 41.62
CA TRP A 126 14.12 43.42 40.70
C TRP A 126 14.81 42.17 41.27
N GLU A 127 15.14 42.16 42.57
CA GLU A 127 15.72 41.00 43.25
C GLU A 127 14.76 39.80 43.23
N ALA A 128 13.46 40.02 43.48
CA ALA A 128 12.43 38.99 43.40
C ALA A 128 12.24 38.45 41.98
N ASP A 129 12.13 39.32 40.98
CA ASP A 129 11.99 38.93 39.57
C ASP A 129 13.25 38.21 39.06
N THR A 130 14.44 38.63 39.52
CA THR A 130 15.72 37.97 39.20
C THR A 130 15.78 36.58 39.80
N ALA A 131 15.35 36.42 41.06
CA ALA A 131 15.29 35.11 41.71
C ALA A 131 14.28 34.18 41.00
N GLU A 132 13.12 34.70 40.60
CA GLU A 132 12.13 33.93 39.86
C GLU A 132 12.64 33.54 38.46
N PHE A 133 13.26 34.48 37.73
CA PHE A 133 13.91 34.20 36.45
C PHE A 133 14.96 33.09 36.58
N GLN A 134 15.83 33.15 37.59
CA GLN A 134 16.84 32.13 37.84
C GLN A 134 16.22 30.75 38.13
N ARG A 135 15.12 30.71 38.87
CA ARG A 135 14.37 29.48 39.17
C ARG A 135 13.78 28.86 37.90
N VAL A 136 13.09 29.67 37.09
CA VAL A 136 12.49 29.24 35.82
C VAL A 136 13.56 28.77 34.83
N GLU A 137 14.66 29.51 34.70
CA GLU A 137 15.75 29.17 33.79
C GLU A 137 16.47 27.89 34.21
N THR A 138 16.68 27.68 35.52
CA THR A 138 17.23 26.43 36.05
C THR A 138 16.34 25.23 35.73
N ASP A 139 15.02 25.39 35.89
CA ASP A 139 14.07 24.32 35.57
C ASP A 139 14.00 24.06 34.06
N ARG A 140 13.99 25.11 33.22
CA ARG A 140 14.05 24.99 31.75
C ARG A 140 15.28 24.21 31.30
N LEU A 141 16.47 24.51 31.85
CA LEU A 141 17.70 23.80 31.51
C LEU A 141 17.68 22.33 31.97
N ARG A 142 17.11 22.05 33.15
CA ARG A 142 16.88 20.68 33.63
C ARG A 142 15.96 19.92 32.70
N GLN A 143 14.83 20.51 32.31
CA GLN A 143 13.88 19.92 31.37
C GLN A 143 14.50 19.71 29.98
N LEU A 144 15.27 20.68 29.47
CA LEU A 144 15.97 20.58 28.19
C LEU A 144 16.98 19.41 28.20
N THR A 145 17.77 19.29 29.28
CA THR A 145 18.74 18.19 29.44
C THR A 145 18.04 16.84 29.53
N ALA A 146 16.94 16.75 30.28
CA ALA A 146 16.14 15.53 30.37
C ALA A 146 15.50 15.17 29.01
N ALA A 147 14.98 16.16 28.28
CA ALA A 147 14.42 15.97 26.94
C ALA A 147 15.49 15.48 25.96
N ARG A 148 16.70 16.06 26.00
CA ARG A 148 17.83 15.64 25.19
C ARG A 148 18.23 14.20 25.49
N THR A 149 18.37 13.86 26.77
CA THR A 149 18.72 12.49 27.20
C THR A 149 17.69 11.48 26.72
N ARG A 150 16.38 11.77 26.88
CA ARG A 150 15.30 10.89 26.39
C ARG A 150 15.36 10.72 24.87
N HIS A 151 15.60 11.80 24.14
CA HIS A 151 15.72 11.75 22.69
C HIS A 151 16.91 10.89 22.25
N ASP A 152 18.09 11.11 22.83
CA ASP A 152 19.29 10.34 22.50
C ASP A 152 19.09 8.85 22.83
N GLN A 153 18.43 8.51 23.95
CA GLN A 153 18.04 7.15 24.29
C GLN A 153 17.06 6.54 23.28
N GLN A 154 16.06 7.29 22.81
CA GLN A 154 15.11 6.82 21.79
C GLN A 154 15.81 6.56 20.45
N VAL A 155 16.73 7.43 20.05
CA VAL A 155 17.54 7.27 18.84
C VAL A 155 18.44 6.04 18.96
N ALA A 156 19.19 5.91 20.05
CA ALA A 156 20.05 4.74 20.30
C ALA A 156 19.23 3.43 20.28
N ALA A 157 18.10 3.38 20.99
CA ALA A 157 17.24 2.20 21.00
C ALA A 157 16.64 1.88 19.61
N ALA A 158 16.37 2.88 18.77
CA ALA A 158 15.91 2.66 17.40
C ALA A 158 17.02 2.11 16.50
N LEU A 159 18.25 2.63 16.63
CA LEU A 159 19.43 2.14 15.92
C LEU A 159 19.74 0.69 16.32
N ASP A 160 19.76 0.38 17.62
CA ASP A 160 20.03 -0.97 18.12
C ASP A 160 18.98 -1.98 17.65
N ARG A 161 17.69 -1.61 17.66
CA ARG A 161 16.62 -2.46 17.12
C ARG A 161 16.79 -2.74 15.63
N ALA A 162 17.13 -1.71 14.83
CA ALA A 162 17.36 -1.88 13.40
C ALA A 162 18.61 -2.74 13.13
N ALA A 163 19.71 -2.50 13.85
CA ALA A 163 20.92 -3.30 13.73
C ALA A 163 20.69 -4.77 14.10
N ALA A 164 20.01 -5.04 15.21
CA ALA A 164 19.66 -6.41 15.62
C ALA A 164 18.72 -7.09 14.62
N HIS A 165 17.76 -6.35 14.06
CA HIS A 165 16.89 -6.87 12.99
C HIS A 165 17.69 -7.24 11.73
N ASN A 166 18.48 -6.30 11.21
CA ASN A 166 19.26 -6.50 9.99
C ASN A 166 20.31 -7.61 10.17
N ALA A 167 20.90 -7.75 11.35
CA ALA A 167 21.81 -8.86 11.67
C ALA A 167 21.11 -10.23 11.60
N ARG A 168 19.87 -10.35 12.08
CA ARG A 168 19.07 -11.58 11.94
C ARG A 168 18.75 -11.89 10.49
N ILE A 169 18.35 -10.87 9.72
CA ILE A 169 18.08 -11.01 8.28
C ILE A 169 19.34 -11.47 7.54
N ALA A 170 20.50 -10.87 7.84
CA ALA A 170 21.77 -11.26 7.25
C ALA A 170 22.17 -12.70 7.60
N ALA A 171 21.96 -13.14 8.85
CA ALA A 171 22.23 -14.52 9.25
C ALA A 171 21.30 -15.52 8.54
N GLN A 172 20.00 -15.21 8.43
CA GLN A 172 19.05 -16.04 7.70
C GLN A 172 19.39 -16.13 6.21
N TRP A 173 19.83 -15.01 5.63
CA TRP A 173 20.25 -14.97 4.23
C TRP A 173 21.53 -15.77 3.98
N ALA A 174 22.51 -15.70 4.88
CA ALA A 174 23.72 -16.52 4.81
C ALA A 174 23.36 -18.02 4.83
N ALA A 175 22.48 -18.44 5.75
CA ALA A 175 21.99 -19.82 5.79
C ALA A 175 21.25 -20.22 4.49
N CYS A 176 20.47 -19.31 3.90
CA CYS A 176 19.80 -19.53 2.62
C CYS A 176 20.81 -19.75 1.49
N LEU A 177 21.87 -18.95 1.42
CA LEU A 177 22.95 -19.12 0.44
C LEU A 177 23.71 -20.45 0.62
N ASP A 178 23.80 -20.94 1.86
CA ASP A 178 24.40 -22.24 2.17
C ASP A 178 23.44 -23.42 1.90
N GLY A 179 22.22 -23.16 1.44
CA GLY A 179 21.23 -24.19 1.10
C GLY A 179 20.47 -24.77 2.30
N ASP A 180 20.46 -24.09 3.44
CA ASP A 180 19.68 -24.51 4.61
C ASP A 180 18.17 -24.54 4.29
N PRO A 181 17.47 -25.67 4.52
CA PRO A 181 16.06 -25.81 4.17
C PRO A 181 15.14 -24.75 4.76
N GLU A 182 15.23 -24.50 6.05
CA GLU A 182 14.34 -23.54 6.72
C GLU A 182 14.61 -22.11 6.23
N ALA A 183 15.87 -21.78 5.92
CA ALA A 183 16.24 -20.49 5.38
C ALA A 183 15.78 -20.26 3.92
N VAL A 184 15.87 -21.28 3.06
CA VAL A 184 15.33 -21.22 1.68
C VAL A 184 13.80 -21.10 1.70
N GLU A 185 13.13 -21.92 2.53
CA GLU A 185 11.67 -21.85 2.72
C GLU A 185 11.23 -20.47 3.22
N TRP A 186 11.93 -19.91 4.20
CA TRP A 186 11.69 -18.58 4.71
C TRP A 186 11.86 -17.53 3.60
N PHE A 187 12.95 -17.56 2.84
CA PHE A 187 13.22 -16.56 1.80
C PHE A 187 12.14 -16.57 0.71
N VAL A 188 11.75 -17.75 0.22
CA VAL A 188 10.65 -17.87 -0.75
C VAL A 188 9.31 -17.44 -0.15
N GLY A 189 9.08 -17.76 1.13
CA GLY A 189 7.92 -17.27 1.88
C GLY A 189 7.85 -15.74 1.94
N GLN A 190 8.99 -15.08 2.18
CA GLN A 190 9.11 -13.61 2.17
C GLN A 190 8.90 -13.03 0.76
N ALA A 191 9.46 -13.66 -0.27
CA ALA A 191 9.29 -13.22 -1.66
C ALA A 191 7.81 -13.23 -2.08
N LEU A 192 7.11 -14.34 -1.84
CA LEU A 192 5.68 -14.47 -2.11
C LEU A 192 4.79 -13.57 -1.22
N ALA A 193 5.34 -13.03 -0.12
CA ALA A 193 4.62 -12.11 0.78
C ALA A 193 4.88 -10.64 0.43
N ALA A 194 5.88 -10.36 -0.39
CA ALA A 194 6.23 -9.01 -0.82
C ALA A 194 5.20 -8.41 -1.79
N THR A 195 4.44 -9.26 -2.48
CA THR A 195 3.38 -8.85 -3.40
C THR A 195 2.01 -9.13 -2.78
N SER A 196 1.13 -8.12 -2.79
CA SER A 196 -0.23 -8.28 -2.26
C SER A 196 -1.16 -8.93 -3.29
N TYR A 197 -2.16 -9.65 -2.79
CA TYR A 197 -3.35 -10.02 -3.55
C TYR A 197 -4.50 -9.04 -3.25
N PRO A 198 -5.54 -8.99 -4.11
CA PRO A 198 -6.77 -8.28 -3.80
C PRO A 198 -7.41 -8.76 -2.49
N ASP A 199 -8.25 -7.91 -1.89
CA ASP A 199 -8.98 -8.25 -0.68
C ASP A 199 -9.82 -9.53 -0.87
N GLY A 200 -9.84 -10.39 0.16
CA GLY A 200 -10.58 -11.66 0.13
C GLY A 200 -9.78 -12.87 -0.37
N PHE A 201 -8.50 -12.68 -0.74
CA PHE A 201 -7.62 -13.80 -1.09
C PHE A 201 -7.00 -14.42 0.17
N PRO A 202 -6.87 -15.76 0.21
CA PRO A 202 -6.16 -16.43 1.29
C PRO A 202 -4.69 -16.06 1.32
N VAL A 203 -4.13 -16.01 2.53
CA VAL A 203 -2.69 -15.77 2.75
C VAL A 203 -1.93 -17.05 3.10
N ALA A 204 -2.66 -18.12 3.40
CA ALA A 204 -2.09 -19.39 3.85
C ALA A 204 -1.29 -20.05 2.74
N ARG A 205 -0.07 -20.46 3.10
CA ARG A 205 0.86 -21.16 2.22
C ARG A 205 1.65 -22.17 3.02
N LYS A 206 2.03 -23.26 2.38
CA LYS A 206 3.00 -24.22 2.92
C LYS A 206 4.14 -24.32 1.92
N ILE A 207 5.37 -24.27 2.42
CA ILE A 207 6.59 -24.27 1.61
C ILE A 207 7.51 -25.31 2.24
N ALA A 208 8.13 -26.14 1.40
CA ALA A 208 9.13 -27.11 1.82
C ALA A 208 10.24 -27.17 0.77
N TYR A 209 11.48 -26.90 1.15
CA TYR A 209 12.63 -27.02 0.25
C TYR A 209 13.26 -28.41 0.37
N ARG A 210 13.60 -29.01 -0.77
CA ARG A 210 14.21 -30.33 -0.86
C ARG A 210 15.59 -30.23 -1.52
N PRO A 211 16.67 -30.13 -0.72
CA PRO A 211 18.01 -29.93 -1.26
C PRO A 211 18.51 -31.07 -2.16
N GLN A 212 18.09 -32.32 -1.93
CA GLN A 212 18.57 -33.46 -2.72
C GLN A 212 17.96 -33.48 -4.12
N GLU A 213 16.71 -33.03 -4.24
CA GLU A 213 15.96 -32.97 -5.48
C GLU A 213 16.08 -31.62 -6.20
N HIS A 214 16.72 -30.62 -5.57
CA HIS A 214 16.80 -29.25 -6.07
C HIS A 214 15.42 -28.66 -6.39
N ASP A 215 14.44 -28.96 -5.55
CA ASP A 215 13.07 -28.51 -5.77
C ASP A 215 12.45 -27.87 -4.53
N ILE A 216 11.42 -27.08 -4.77
CA ILE A 216 10.62 -26.48 -3.72
C ILE A 216 9.16 -26.84 -3.90
N VAL A 217 8.58 -27.38 -2.83
CA VAL A 217 7.18 -27.78 -2.80
C VAL A 217 6.34 -26.70 -2.15
N ILE A 218 5.34 -26.21 -2.87
CA ILE A 218 4.50 -25.09 -2.47
C ILE A 218 3.02 -25.50 -2.55
N GLU A 219 2.30 -25.37 -1.45
CA GLU A 219 0.84 -25.49 -1.41
C GLU A 219 0.22 -24.12 -1.12
N ILE A 220 -0.68 -23.68 -1.98
CA ILE A 220 -1.38 -22.39 -1.89
C ILE A 220 -2.88 -22.63 -1.83
N GLU A 221 -3.56 -21.85 -0.99
CA GLU A 221 -5.01 -21.77 -0.98
C GLU A 221 -5.48 -20.65 -1.92
N PHE A 222 -6.29 -21.00 -2.90
CA PHE A 222 -6.99 -20.09 -3.81
C PHE A 222 -8.22 -19.49 -3.13
N PRO A 223 -8.64 -18.28 -3.54
CA PRO A 223 -9.90 -17.70 -3.07
C PRO A 223 -11.08 -18.59 -3.45
N GLN A 224 -12.10 -18.59 -2.62
CA GLN A 224 -13.38 -19.22 -2.93
C GLN A 224 -14.02 -18.60 -4.17
N ARG A 225 -14.90 -19.35 -4.85
CA ARG A 225 -15.65 -18.86 -6.03
C ARG A 225 -16.51 -17.61 -5.75
N SER A 226 -16.79 -17.32 -4.47
CA SER A 226 -17.48 -16.11 -4.02
C SER A 226 -16.69 -14.81 -4.30
N VAL A 227 -15.40 -14.91 -4.60
CA VAL A 227 -14.59 -13.77 -5.08
C VAL A 227 -15.04 -13.28 -6.46
N ILE A 228 -15.71 -14.13 -7.25
CA ILE A 228 -16.31 -13.70 -8.51
C ILE A 228 -17.55 -12.87 -8.19
N PRO A 229 -17.60 -11.58 -8.53
CA PRO A 229 -18.74 -10.73 -8.18
C PRO A 229 -19.99 -11.24 -8.88
N GLU A 230 -21.14 -11.29 -8.19
CA GLU A 230 -22.40 -11.75 -8.79
C GLU A 230 -22.84 -10.86 -9.97
N ILE A 231 -22.54 -9.56 -9.87
CA ILE A 231 -22.85 -8.54 -10.88
C ILE A 231 -21.62 -8.33 -11.74
N ARG A 232 -21.76 -8.60 -13.04
CA ARG A 232 -20.73 -8.39 -14.05
C ARG A 232 -20.51 -6.92 -14.35
N GLU A 233 -21.61 -6.21 -14.60
CA GLU A 233 -21.56 -4.81 -15.01
C GLU A 233 -22.88 -4.10 -14.72
N TYR A 234 -22.83 -2.78 -14.71
CA TYR A 234 -24.01 -1.93 -14.62
C TYR A 234 -24.20 -1.21 -15.96
N LYS A 235 -25.34 -1.45 -16.63
CA LYS A 235 -25.65 -0.81 -17.92
C LYS A 235 -26.63 0.32 -17.74
N LEU A 236 -26.35 1.45 -18.39
CA LEU A 236 -27.30 2.53 -18.60
C LEU A 236 -28.15 2.21 -19.83
N PHE A 237 -29.45 2.09 -19.66
CA PHE A 237 -30.36 1.87 -20.78
C PHE A 237 -30.78 3.21 -21.38
N LYS A 238 -30.81 3.29 -22.72
CA LYS A 238 -31.13 4.55 -23.43
C LYS A 238 -32.64 4.85 -23.43
N THR A 239 -33.46 3.83 -23.29
CA THR A 239 -34.93 3.90 -23.35
C THR A 239 -35.56 4.33 -22.02
N ALA A 240 -34.84 4.20 -20.92
CA ALA A 240 -35.15 4.78 -19.61
C ALA A 240 -33.81 5.03 -18.90
N PRO A 241 -33.51 6.25 -18.39
CA PRO A 241 -32.24 6.59 -17.74
C PRO A 241 -32.12 5.91 -16.36
N GLU A 242 -32.10 4.59 -16.37
CA GLU A 242 -31.99 3.69 -15.24
C GLU A 242 -30.73 2.84 -15.43
N VAL A 243 -29.95 2.73 -14.37
CA VAL A 243 -28.79 1.85 -14.31
C VAL A 243 -29.27 0.49 -13.80
N ARG A 244 -29.12 -0.57 -14.60
CA ARG A 244 -29.49 -1.93 -14.18
C ARG A 244 -28.26 -2.84 -14.10
N PRO A 245 -28.19 -3.71 -13.08
CA PRO A 245 -27.14 -4.71 -12.97
C PRO A 245 -27.35 -5.82 -14.01
N VAL A 246 -26.25 -6.27 -14.59
CA VAL A 246 -26.18 -7.44 -15.47
C VAL A 246 -25.39 -8.51 -14.71
N LYS A 247 -26.02 -9.64 -14.43
CA LYS A 247 -25.36 -10.81 -13.82
C LYS A 247 -24.54 -11.56 -14.85
N TRP A 248 -23.57 -12.34 -14.38
CA TRP A 248 -22.86 -13.28 -15.24
C TRP A 248 -23.79 -14.36 -15.79
N LYS A 249 -23.49 -14.82 -17.01
CA LYS A 249 -23.96 -16.14 -17.42
C LYS A 249 -23.11 -17.19 -16.72
N GLU A 250 -23.70 -18.32 -16.37
CA GLU A 250 -22.99 -19.39 -15.67
C GLU A 250 -21.67 -19.81 -16.35
N PRO A 251 -21.61 -20.04 -17.68
CA PRO A 251 -20.35 -20.38 -18.35
C PRO A 251 -19.29 -19.27 -18.29
N GLU A 252 -19.70 -18.01 -18.23
CA GLU A 252 -18.78 -16.86 -18.14
C GLU A 252 -18.15 -16.79 -16.74
N ALA A 253 -18.93 -17.01 -15.67
CA ALA A 253 -18.44 -17.05 -14.30
C ALA A 253 -17.49 -18.23 -14.06
N LYS A 254 -17.85 -19.43 -14.57
CA LYS A 254 -16.98 -20.62 -14.50
C LYS A 254 -15.64 -20.38 -15.18
N LYS A 255 -15.67 -19.80 -16.39
CA LYS A 255 -14.46 -19.45 -17.14
C LYS A 255 -13.60 -18.43 -16.39
N LEU A 256 -14.21 -17.39 -15.80
CA LEU A 256 -13.47 -16.36 -15.07
C LEU A 256 -12.73 -16.94 -13.86
N TYR A 257 -13.39 -17.83 -13.09
CA TYR A 257 -12.75 -18.48 -11.95
C TYR A 257 -11.63 -19.44 -12.38
N ALA A 258 -11.81 -20.20 -13.46
CA ALA A 258 -10.75 -21.03 -14.03
C ALA A 258 -9.54 -20.18 -14.47
N GLN A 259 -9.78 -19.02 -15.09
CA GLN A 259 -8.73 -18.08 -15.47
C GLN A 259 -8.02 -17.50 -14.24
N LEU A 260 -8.75 -17.15 -13.18
CA LEU A 260 -8.19 -16.67 -11.91
C LEU A 260 -7.20 -17.68 -11.31
N VAL A 261 -7.62 -18.95 -11.19
CA VAL A 261 -6.79 -20.05 -10.70
C VAL A 261 -5.51 -20.19 -11.54
N ALA A 262 -5.65 -20.12 -12.87
CA ALA A 262 -4.51 -20.22 -13.77
C ALA A 262 -3.56 -19.02 -13.66
N TRP A 263 -4.08 -17.78 -13.60
CA TRP A 263 -3.27 -16.57 -13.41
C TRP A 263 -2.50 -16.61 -12.10
N MET A 264 -3.14 -17.02 -11.00
CA MET A 264 -2.47 -17.16 -9.71
C MET A 264 -1.36 -18.20 -9.76
N THR A 265 -1.62 -19.35 -10.40
CA THR A 265 -0.61 -20.42 -10.56
C THR A 265 0.62 -19.90 -11.30
N LEU A 266 0.42 -19.31 -12.50
CA LEU A 266 1.53 -18.77 -13.30
C LEU A 266 2.31 -17.69 -12.57
N ARG A 267 1.60 -16.79 -11.87
CA ARG A 267 2.20 -15.74 -11.06
C ARG A 267 3.10 -16.32 -9.96
N ILE A 268 2.60 -17.29 -9.19
CA ILE A 268 3.34 -17.82 -8.03
C ILE A 268 4.58 -18.59 -8.49
N VAL A 269 4.46 -19.42 -9.53
CA VAL A 269 5.60 -20.14 -10.10
C VAL A 269 6.65 -19.14 -10.62
N HIS A 270 6.22 -18.09 -11.32
CA HIS A 270 7.11 -17.02 -11.76
C HIS A 270 7.81 -16.31 -10.60
N GLU A 271 7.07 -15.90 -9.56
CA GLU A 271 7.64 -15.22 -8.38
C GLU A 271 8.72 -16.05 -7.70
N VAL A 272 8.51 -17.37 -7.60
CA VAL A 272 9.47 -18.29 -6.99
C VAL A 272 10.73 -18.40 -7.86
N PHE A 273 10.58 -18.61 -9.17
CA PHE A 273 11.74 -18.71 -10.06
C PHE A 273 12.53 -17.40 -10.14
N GLU A 274 11.87 -16.25 -10.19
CA GLU A 274 12.57 -14.96 -10.21
C GLU A 274 13.27 -14.66 -8.89
N ALA A 275 12.64 -14.91 -7.74
CA ALA A 275 13.27 -14.68 -6.44
C ALA A 275 14.48 -15.59 -6.22
N THR A 276 14.45 -16.81 -6.75
CA THR A 276 15.49 -17.83 -6.53
C THR A 276 16.46 -17.95 -7.70
N LYS A 277 16.38 -17.03 -8.68
CA LYS A 277 17.12 -17.10 -9.93
C LYS A 277 18.62 -17.18 -9.72
N THR A 278 19.13 -16.38 -8.78
CA THR A 278 20.57 -16.24 -8.48
C THR A 278 21.11 -17.24 -7.47
N LEU A 279 20.24 -18.05 -6.84
CA LEU A 279 20.62 -18.98 -5.78
C LEU A 279 21.19 -20.29 -6.31
N ASP A 280 20.82 -20.71 -7.52
CA ASP A 280 21.20 -22.02 -8.09
C ASP A 280 20.83 -23.22 -7.19
N LEU A 281 19.75 -23.07 -6.40
CA LEU A 281 19.27 -24.06 -5.43
C LEU A 281 17.98 -24.76 -5.85
N ILE A 282 17.21 -24.16 -6.76
CA ILE A 282 15.85 -24.57 -7.11
C ILE A 282 15.70 -24.62 -8.63
N ASP A 283 15.67 -25.85 -9.15
CA ASP A 283 15.45 -26.14 -10.56
C ASP A 283 13.97 -26.41 -10.85
N VAL A 284 13.23 -26.93 -9.87
CA VAL A 284 11.82 -27.35 -10.02
C VAL A 284 10.94 -26.70 -8.96
N VAL A 285 9.77 -26.22 -9.38
CA VAL A 285 8.70 -25.79 -8.45
C VAL A 285 7.59 -26.81 -8.48
N VAL A 286 7.42 -27.54 -7.38
CA VAL A 286 6.29 -28.45 -7.21
C VAL A 286 5.13 -27.68 -6.57
N PHE A 287 4.13 -27.33 -7.36
CA PHE A 287 3.02 -26.49 -6.94
C PHE A 287 1.72 -27.27 -6.80
N ASN A 288 1.03 -27.06 -5.68
CA ASN A 288 -0.31 -27.55 -5.38
C ASN A 288 -1.24 -26.38 -5.06
N GLY A 289 -2.25 -26.18 -5.91
CA GLY A 289 -3.28 -25.17 -5.73
C GLY A 289 -4.55 -25.78 -5.17
N THR A 290 -4.98 -25.33 -4.00
CA THR A 290 -6.13 -25.87 -3.26
C THR A 290 -7.20 -24.80 -3.03
N VAL A 291 -8.44 -25.19 -2.75
CA VAL A 291 -9.47 -24.28 -2.23
C VAL A 291 -10.24 -24.96 -1.12
N ILE A 292 -10.57 -24.21 -0.07
CA ILE A 292 -11.51 -24.66 0.96
C ILE A 292 -12.86 -23.99 0.69
N ASP A 293 -13.86 -24.79 0.35
CA ASP A 293 -15.22 -24.30 0.08
C ASP A 293 -16.25 -25.30 0.64
N VAL A 294 -17.49 -24.86 0.76
CA VAL A 294 -18.60 -25.64 1.30
C VAL A 294 -19.03 -26.69 0.28
N ALA A 295 -18.89 -27.96 0.65
CA ALA A 295 -19.34 -29.07 -0.16
C ALA A 295 -20.87 -29.03 -0.34
N PRO A 296 -21.40 -29.07 -1.59
CA PRO A 296 -22.84 -29.01 -1.84
C PRO A 296 -23.64 -30.15 -1.17
N THR A 297 -23.02 -31.31 -1.02
CA THR A 297 -23.67 -32.53 -0.51
C THR A 297 -23.68 -32.63 1.00
N THR A 298 -22.70 -32.04 1.69
CA THR A 298 -22.53 -32.19 3.15
C THR A 298 -22.64 -30.88 3.92
N SER A 299 -22.65 -29.74 3.23
CA SER A 299 -22.61 -28.39 3.80
C SER A 299 -21.46 -28.17 4.80
N LYS A 300 -20.35 -28.88 4.60
CA LYS A 300 -19.12 -28.75 5.39
C LYS A 300 -17.99 -28.22 4.54
N ASP A 301 -17.12 -27.44 5.17
CA ASP A 301 -15.87 -27.00 4.54
C ASP A 301 -15.03 -28.21 4.14
N THR A 302 -14.68 -28.26 2.86
CA THR A 302 -13.93 -29.36 2.26
C THR A 302 -12.79 -28.77 1.44
N LEU A 303 -11.62 -29.40 1.52
CA LEU A 303 -10.45 -29.02 0.74
C LEU A 303 -10.49 -29.73 -0.62
N TYR A 304 -10.31 -28.95 -1.69
CA TYR A 304 -10.28 -29.42 -3.07
C TYR A 304 -8.95 -29.05 -3.71
N HIS A 305 -8.27 -30.01 -4.35
CA HIS A 305 -7.09 -29.74 -5.17
C HIS A 305 -7.55 -29.36 -6.57
N LEU A 306 -7.21 -28.14 -7.02
CA LEU A 306 -7.62 -27.62 -8.33
C LEU A 306 -6.51 -27.66 -9.36
N VAL A 307 -5.25 -27.56 -8.92
CA VAL A 307 -4.07 -27.54 -9.79
C VAL A 307 -2.93 -28.29 -9.12
N SER A 308 -2.21 -29.09 -9.89
CA SER A 308 -0.93 -29.70 -9.52
C SER A 308 0.04 -29.60 -10.71
N LEU A 309 1.25 -29.10 -10.50
CA LEU A 309 2.28 -29.05 -11.55
C LEU A 309 3.69 -29.07 -10.94
N GLU A 310 4.66 -29.53 -11.73
CA GLU A 310 6.07 -29.61 -11.34
C GLU A 310 7.00 -29.10 -12.46
N PRO A 311 6.84 -27.85 -12.93
CA PRO A 311 7.67 -27.33 -14.00
C PRO A 311 9.14 -27.20 -13.56
N GLU A 312 10.03 -27.61 -14.46
CA GLU A 312 11.43 -27.16 -14.45
C GLU A 312 11.51 -25.68 -14.86
N ARG A 313 12.44 -24.94 -14.26
CA ARG A 313 12.68 -23.52 -14.56
C ARG A 313 12.94 -23.29 -16.06
N SER A 314 13.80 -24.12 -16.64
CA SER A 314 14.20 -24.05 -18.05
C SER A 314 13.00 -24.22 -18.99
N LEU A 315 12.12 -25.19 -18.71
CA LEU A 315 10.89 -25.43 -19.46
C LEU A 315 9.92 -24.25 -19.32
N PHE A 316 9.75 -23.74 -18.10
CA PHE A 316 8.85 -22.62 -17.83
C PHE A 316 9.28 -21.34 -18.57
N GLU A 317 10.57 -20.98 -18.48
CA GLU A 317 11.14 -19.81 -19.16
C GLU A 317 11.14 -19.96 -20.69
N ALA A 318 11.36 -21.16 -21.22
CA ALA A 318 11.36 -21.41 -22.66
C ALA A 318 9.95 -21.46 -23.27
N SER A 319 8.96 -21.96 -22.52
CA SER A 319 7.60 -22.19 -23.03
C SER A 319 6.71 -20.95 -22.99
N LEU A 320 6.98 -20.01 -22.09
CA LEU A 320 6.05 -18.91 -21.80
C LEU A 320 6.69 -17.51 -21.85
N GLU A 321 6.19 -16.69 -22.77
CA GLU A 321 6.32 -15.22 -22.69
C GLU A 321 5.18 -14.68 -21.83
N LEU A 322 5.39 -14.62 -20.51
CA LEU A 322 4.35 -14.30 -19.51
C LEU A 322 3.63 -12.96 -19.75
N ASP A 323 4.35 -11.95 -20.26
CA ASP A 323 3.79 -10.65 -20.59
C ASP A 323 2.81 -10.69 -21.78
N ARG A 324 2.87 -11.75 -22.60
CA ARG A 324 2.01 -11.94 -23.80
C ARG A 324 0.94 -13.01 -23.63
N VAL A 325 0.89 -13.71 -22.50
CA VAL A 325 -0.14 -14.73 -22.25
C VAL A 325 -1.54 -14.12 -22.38
N THR A 326 -2.39 -14.79 -23.18
CA THR A 326 -3.79 -14.42 -23.39
C THR A 326 -4.77 -15.52 -22.98
N ASP A 327 -4.32 -16.78 -22.99
CA ASP A 327 -5.07 -17.93 -22.49
C ASP A 327 -4.30 -18.65 -21.38
N PRO A 328 -4.45 -18.23 -20.12
CA PRO A 328 -3.70 -18.81 -19.00
C PRO A 328 -4.12 -20.27 -18.72
N ILE A 329 -5.35 -20.65 -19.04
CA ILE A 329 -5.84 -22.03 -18.84
C ILE A 329 -5.10 -22.97 -19.79
N GLY A 330 -4.96 -22.56 -21.05
CA GLY A 330 -4.21 -23.32 -22.06
C GLY A 330 -2.71 -23.42 -21.78
N CYS A 331 -2.12 -22.51 -21.02
CA CYS A 331 -0.71 -22.57 -20.65
C CYS A 331 -0.38 -23.70 -19.66
N LEU A 332 -1.29 -24.05 -18.76
CA LEU A 332 -1.00 -25.01 -17.69
C LEU A 332 -0.69 -26.43 -18.21
N PRO A 333 -1.46 -27.00 -19.17
CA PRO A 333 -1.14 -28.30 -19.75
C PRO A 333 0.23 -28.35 -20.46
N GLU A 334 0.66 -27.27 -21.10
CA GLU A 334 2.00 -27.16 -21.74
C GLU A 334 3.14 -27.26 -20.72
N LEU A 335 2.87 -26.92 -19.46
CA LEU A 335 3.78 -27.09 -18.32
C LEU A 335 3.63 -28.46 -17.62
N GLY A 336 2.87 -29.39 -18.19
CA GLY A 336 2.61 -30.70 -17.59
C GLY A 336 1.65 -30.66 -16.39
N ALA A 337 0.85 -29.60 -16.25
CA ALA A 337 -0.06 -29.47 -15.12
C ALA A 337 -1.26 -30.42 -15.21
N GLU A 338 -1.63 -31.03 -14.08
CA GLU A 338 -2.96 -31.57 -13.86
C GLU A 338 -3.88 -30.46 -13.33
N VAL A 339 -4.93 -30.14 -14.09
CA VAL A 339 -5.85 -29.05 -13.79
C VAL A 339 -7.27 -29.58 -13.70
N SER A 340 -8.02 -29.09 -12.72
CA SER A 340 -9.45 -29.37 -12.61
C SER A 340 -10.16 -29.00 -13.91
N PRO A 341 -10.95 -29.92 -14.51
CA PRO A 341 -11.73 -29.60 -15.69
C PRO A 341 -12.84 -28.57 -15.39
N ASN A 342 -13.32 -28.51 -14.14
CA ASN A 342 -14.34 -27.56 -13.68
C ASN A 342 -14.00 -27.02 -12.28
N PRO A 343 -13.04 -26.08 -12.15
CA PRO A 343 -12.60 -25.58 -10.84
C PRO A 343 -13.70 -24.84 -10.07
N TYR A 344 -14.64 -24.19 -10.77
CA TYR A 344 -15.79 -23.52 -10.16
C TYR A 344 -16.78 -24.49 -9.52
N ASP A 345 -16.91 -25.69 -10.10
CA ASP A 345 -17.79 -26.76 -9.60
C ASP A 345 -17.07 -27.64 -8.56
N LEU A 346 -15.83 -27.28 -8.19
CA LEU A 346 -15.01 -27.95 -7.18
C LEU A 346 -14.67 -29.41 -7.54
N GLU A 347 -14.48 -29.68 -8.83
CA GLU A 347 -14.03 -31.01 -9.29
C GLU A 347 -12.55 -31.19 -8.99
N ALA A 348 -12.24 -31.87 -7.89
CA ALA A 348 -10.85 -32.06 -7.46
C ALA A 348 -10.06 -32.96 -8.42
N VAL A 349 -8.79 -32.60 -8.63
CA VAL A 349 -7.78 -33.47 -9.25
C VAL A 349 -7.00 -34.22 -8.18
N LYS A 350 -6.30 -35.29 -8.58
CA LYS A 350 -5.33 -35.92 -7.71
C LYS A 350 -4.06 -35.08 -7.72
N PRO A 351 -3.44 -34.78 -6.57
CA PRO A 351 -2.13 -34.17 -6.56
C PRO A 351 -1.12 -35.11 -7.21
N VAL A 352 -0.38 -34.63 -8.21
CA VAL A 352 0.75 -35.36 -8.82
C VAL A 352 1.83 -35.57 -7.75
N VAL A 353 1.99 -34.60 -6.84
CA VAL A 353 2.88 -34.71 -5.68
C VAL A 353 2.09 -34.52 -4.39
N THR A 354 2.11 -35.53 -3.52
CA THR A 354 1.43 -35.47 -2.21
C THR A 354 2.30 -34.72 -1.19
N PHE A 355 1.76 -33.62 -0.65
CA PHE A 355 2.39 -32.82 0.39
C PHE A 355 2.29 -33.53 1.76
N ASP A 356 3.24 -34.41 2.10
CA ASP A 356 3.33 -35.01 3.44
C ASP A 356 4.42 -34.36 4.31
N LEU A 357 4.07 -33.25 4.97
CA LEU A 357 4.96 -32.53 5.91
C LEU A 357 5.60 -33.41 6.98
N ARG A 358 5.01 -34.57 7.34
CA ARG A 358 5.57 -35.45 8.38
C ARG A 358 6.82 -36.19 7.91
N ARG A 359 7.03 -36.32 6.60
CA ARG A 359 8.24 -36.91 6.03
C ARG A 359 9.43 -35.96 5.99
N PHE A 360 9.20 -34.64 6.08
CA PHE A 360 10.20 -33.64 5.73
C PHE A 360 10.78 -32.87 6.92
N ARG A 361 10.17 -32.97 8.11
CA ARG A 361 10.82 -32.59 9.38
C ARG A 361 11.58 -33.79 9.93
N ARG A 362 12.84 -33.97 9.52
CA ARG A 362 13.75 -34.83 10.29
C ARG A 362 14.12 -34.09 11.58
N THR A 363 13.81 -34.75 12.70
CA THR A 363 14.29 -34.46 14.05
C THR A 363 15.78 -34.24 14.15
#